data_AF-A0AAJ1GDJ1-F1
#
_entry.id   AF-A0AAJ1GDJ1-F1
#
_cell.length_a   1.000
_cell.length_b   1.000
_cell.length_c   1.000
_cell.angle_alpha   90.00
_cell.angle_beta   90.00
_cell.angle_gamma   90.00
#
_symmetry.space_group_name_H-M   'P 1'
#
loop_
_entity.id
_entity.type
_entity.pdbx_description
1 polymer ?
#
loop_
_entity_poly.entity_id
_entity_poly.type
_entity_poly.pdbx_seq_one_letter_code
_entity_poly.pdbx_strand_id
1 'polypeptide(L)' 'MELEVRLLESIKCSLKAPMAGNMERTIREGAACRALYRFYKNGSPVFDFETDKASFEYEYP' A
#
# COMPACT_ATOMS: atom_id res chain seq x y z
N MET A 1 -13.47 7.19 15.62
CA MET A 1 -12.06 7.20 15.15
C MET A 1 -12.11 7.10 13.65
N GLU A 2 -11.22 7.79 12.95
CA GLU A 2 -11.23 7.86 11.50
C GLU A 2 -9.80 7.73 10.98
N LEU A 3 -9.58 6.84 10.02
CA LEU A 3 -8.31 6.62 9.34
C LEU A 3 -8.50 6.92 7.86
N GLU A 4 -7.74 7.88 7.37
CA GLU A 4 -7.61 8.17 5.95
C GLU A 4 -6.24 7.67 5.47
N VAL A 5 -6.25 6.93 4.36
CA VAL A 5 -5.04 6.42 3.72
C VAL A 5 -5.10 6.77 2.24
N ARG A 6 -4.06 7.42 1.72
CA ARG A 6 -3.95 7.77 0.29
C ARG A 6 -2.64 7.29 -0.30
N LEU A 7 -2.73 6.60 -1.43
CA LEU A 7 -1.58 6.30 -2.28
C LEU A 7 -1.17 7.58 -3.03
N LEU A 8 0.06 8.04 -2.80
CA LEU A 8 0.60 9.24 -3.45
C LEU A 8 1.37 8.89 -4.72
N GLU A 9 2.14 7.80 -4.69
CA GLU A 9 2.92 7.33 -5.82
C GLU A 9 3.08 5.80 -5.76
N SER A 10 2.74 5.10 -6.85
CA SER A 10 2.96 3.65 -6.96
C SER A 10 4.29 3.37 -7.67
N ILE A 11 5.25 2.74 -6.99
CA ILE A 11 6.39 2.12 -7.66
C ILE A 11 5.95 0.74 -8.11
N LYS A 12 5.53 0.59 -9.37
CA LYS A 12 5.13 -0.72 -9.90
C LYS A 12 6.39 -1.53 -10.20
N CYS A 13 6.81 -2.37 -9.25
CA CYS A 13 7.87 -3.34 -9.48
C CYS A 13 7.27 -4.60 -10.13
N SER A 14 7.90 -5.10 -11.19
CA SER A 14 7.57 -6.43 -11.70
C SER A 14 8.15 -7.47 -10.77
N LEU A 15 7.31 -8.08 -9.94
CA LEU A 15 7.71 -9.11 -8.99
C LEU A 15 7.25 -10.47 -9.49
N LYS A 16 8.14 -11.46 -9.37
CA LYS A 16 7.77 -12.86 -9.53
C LYS A 16 6.91 -13.27 -8.35
N ALA A 17 5.82 -13.99 -8.60
CA ALA A 17 4.94 -14.49 -7.55
C ALA A 17 4.57 -15.95 -7.81
N PRO A 18 4.20 -16.71 -6.77
CA PRO A 18 3.99 -18.14 -6.90
C PRO A 18 2.69 -18.47 -7.63
N MET A 19 2.73 -19.56 -8.39
CA MET A 19 1.61 -20.37 -8.89
C MET A 19 1.95 -21.83 -8.60
N ALA A 20 1.11 -22.52 -7.83
CA ALA A 20 1.33 -23.92 -7.42
C ALA A 20 2.74 -24.20 -6.84
N GLY A 21 3.31 -23.22 -6.11
CA GLY A 21 4.64 -23.32 -5.50
C GLY A 21 5.80 -22.84 -6.38
N ASN A 22 5.57 -22.60 -7.68
CA ASN A 22 6.61 -22.11 -8.60
C ASN A 22 6.49 -20.60 -8.86
N MET A 23 7.60 -19.88 -8.90
CA MET A 23 7.67 -18.44 -9.16
C MET A 23 7.46 -18.11 -10.65
N GLU A 24 6.28 -18.40 -11.17
CA GLU A 24 5.99 -18.38 -12.62
C GLU A 24 5.22 -17.13 -13.07
N ARG A 25 4.32 -16.59 -12.25
CA ARG A 25 3.57 -15.37 -12.60
C ARG A 25 4.33 -14.10 -12.25
N THR A 26 4.01 -13.02 -12.95
CA THR A 26 4.51 -11.68 -12.63
C THR A 26 3.35 -10.84 -12.09
N ILE A 27 3.50 -10.29 -10.90
CA ILE A 27 2.61 -9.27 -10.34
C ILE A 27 3.23 -7.89 -10.54
N ARG A 28 2.38 -6.89 -10.70
CA ARG A 28 2.77 -5.48 -10.75
C ARG A 28 2.30 -4.80 -9.47
N GLU A 29 2.99 -5.11 -8.39
CA GLU A 29 2.68 -4.59 -7.07
C GLU A 29 3.76 -3.63 -6.60
N GLY A 30 3.34 -2.60 -5.90
CA GLY A 30 4.25 -1.70 -5.18
C GLY A 30 4.54 -2.27 -3.81
N ALA A 31 5.53 -3.16 -3.71
CA ALA A 31 6.00 -3.66 -2.41
C ALA A 31 6.50 -2.54 -1.49
N ALA A 32 6.91 -1.42 -2.07
CA ALA A 32 7.13 -0.14 -1.41
C ALA A 32 6.52 0.97 -2.27
N CYS A 33 5.70 1.83 -1.68
CA CYS A 33 5.06 2.95 -2.34
C CYS A 33 4.96 4.14 -1.40
N ARG A 34 4.81 5.34 -1.98
CA ARG A 34 4.63 6.54 -1.19
C ARG A 34 3.16 6.69 -0.83
N ALA A 35 2.89 6.80 0.47
CA ALA A 35 1.54 6.89 1.00
C ALA A 35 1.42 7.94 2.10
N LEU A 36 0.24 8.52 2.22
CA LEU A 36 -0.18 9.43 3.28
C LEU A 36 -1.10 8.69 4.25
N TYR A 37 -0.81 8.80 5.55
CA TYR A 37 -1.65 8.28 6.63
C TYR A 37 -2.10 9.44 7.53
N ARG A 38 -3.42 9.56 7.72
CA ARG A 38 -4.03 10.51 8.64
C ARG A 38 -4.99 9.81 9.57
N PHE A 39 -4.81 10.00 10.87
CA PHE A 39 -5.67 9.38 11.87
C PHE A 39 -6.21 10.41 12.84
N TYR A 40 -7.53 10.35 13.06
CA TYR A 40 -8.28 11.25 13.92
C TYR A 40 -9.00 10.48 15.02
N LYS A 41 -8.93 11.03 16.24
CA LYS A 41 -9.72 10.59 17.39
C LYS A 41 -10.59 11.75 17.86
N ASN A 42 -11.91 11.58 17.80
CA ASN A 42 -12.90 12.61 18.15
C ASN A 42 -12.67 13.94 17.39
N GLY A 43 -12.27 13.85 16.12
CA GLY A 43 -11.96 15.01 15.27
C GLY A 43 -10.57 15.63 15.49
N SER A 44 -9.81 15.20 16.52
CA SER A 44 -8.44 15.66 16.75
C SER A 44 -7.43 14.76 16.01
N PRO A 45 -6.47 15.33 15.26
CA PRO A 45 -5.43 14.54 14.61
C PRO A 45 -4.51 13.91 15.65
N VAL A 46 -4.22 12.63 15.47
CA VAL A 46 -3.26 11.86 16.27
C VAL A 46 -1.95 11.69 15.51
N PHE A 47 -2.02 11.45 14.20
CA PHE A 47 -0.88 11.50 13.30
C PHE A 47 -1.30 11.91 11.87
N ASP A 48 -0.37 12.55 11.17
CA ASP A 48 -0.44 12.93 9.75
C ASP A 48 0.98 12.85 9.19
N PHE A 49 1.28 11.81 8.40
CA PHE A 49 2.63 11.61 7.86
C PHE A 49 2.63 10.88 6.52
N GLU A 50 3.73 11.09 5.79
CA GLU A 50 4.04 10.36 4.58
C GLU A 50 5.13 9.32 4.81
N THR A 51 5.08 8.20 4.08
CA THR A 51 6.14 7.19 4.08
C THR A 51 6.30 6.57 2.70
N ASP A 52 7.53 6.22 2.33
CA ASP A 52 7.90 5.42 1.16
C ASP A 52 7.90 3.91 1.44
N LYS A 53 7.55 3.49 2.66
CA LYS A 53 7.58 2.09 3.13
C LYS A 53 6.19 1.45 3.24
N ALA A 54 5.19 1.99 2.55
CA ALA A 54 3.85 1.42 2.53
C ALA A 54 3.70 0.38 1.40
N SER A 55 2.73 -0.52 1.54
CA SER A 55 2.25 -1.40 0.46
C SER A 55 0.72 -1.33 0.38
N PHE A 56 0.17 -1.48 -0.83
CA PHE A 56 -1.27 -1.56 -1.07
C PHE A 56 -1.57 -2.86 -1.82
N GLU A 57 -2.52 -3.62 -1.32
CA GLU A 57 -3.08 -4.79 -1.98
C GLU A 57 -4.51 -4.46 -2.41
N TYR A 58 -4.87 -4.83 -3.65
CA TYR A 58 -6.22 -4.68 -4.18
C TYR A 58 -6.77 -6.07 -4.47
N GLU A 59 -7.92 -6.41 -3.91
CA GLU A 59 -8.70 -7.56 -4.38
C GLU A 59 -9.30 -7.20 -5.75
N TYR A 60 -8.96 -8.00 -6.77
CA TYR A 60 -9.68 -7.94 -8.05
C TYR A 60 -10.91 -8.87 -7.98
N PRO A 61 -12.09 -8.43 -8.46
CA PRO A 61 -13.28 -9.27 -8.56
C PRO A 61 -13.15 -10.38 -9.61
#